data_AF-A0A916VTC3-F1
#
_entry.id   AF-A0A916VTC3-F1
#
_cell.length_a   1.000
_cell.length_b   1.000
_cell.length_c   1.000
_cell.angle_alpha   90.00
_cell.angle_beta   90.00
_cell.angle_gamma   90.00
#
_symmetry.space_group_name_H-M   'P 1'
#
loop_
_entity.id
_entity.type
_entity.pdbx_description
1 polymer ?
#
loop_
_entity_poly.entity_id
_entity_poly.type
_entity_poly.pdbx_seq_one_letter_code
_entity_poly.pdbx_strand_id
1 'polypeptide(L)'
;MCPVDLKRTLGENTHPYVIGPATLKGYRIGFYRYSEKRNCGALDVVKDPNSNVEGVLYHLPLRLRPRLDERETVKFDFIKQIHCGGYRPEIIKVYSQGKLYSEVCTYTVIDKLPQELAPNDWYLNVVLRGAITCGLSEEYCWKLFEHMHNLQHQKRQQYFLSAA
;
A
#
# COMPACT_ATOMS: atom_id res chain seq x y z
N MET A 1 4.68 1.70 -3.65
CA MET A 1 5.02 3.09 -4.04
C MET A 1 6.51 3.26 -4.32
N CYS A 2 7.44 2.94 -3.40
CA CYS A 2 8.87 3.18 -3.61
C CYS A 2 9.56 2.13 -4.52
N PRO A 3 10.16 2.51 -5.66
CA PRO A 3 10.88 1.57 -6.52
C PRO A 3 12.12 0.97 -5.83
N VAL A 4 12.81 1.73 -4.98
CA VAL A 4 13.97 1.23 -4.22
C VAL A 4 13.58 0.09 -3.28
N ASP A 5 12.44 0.23 -2.60
CA ASP A 5 11.92 -0.83 -1.72
C ASP A 5 11.40 -2.03 -2.52
N LEU A 6 10.84 -1.79 -3.72
CA LEU A 6 10.40 -2.86 -4.62
C LEU A 6 11.58 -3.65 -5.19
N LYS A 7 12.69 -2.99 -5.56
CA LYS A 7 13.95 -3.61 -5.99
C LYS A 7 14.46 -4.63 -4.97
N ARG A 8 14.40 -4.32 -3.67
CA ARG A 8 14.82 -5.25 -2.61
C ARG A 8 14.03 -6.56 -2.61
N THR A 9 12.75 -6.51 -2.98
CA THR A 9 11.91 -7.70 -3.11
C THR A 9 12.13 -8.39 -4.45
N LEU A 10 12.13 -7.64 -5.55
CA LEU A 10 12.13 -8.21 -6.88
C LEU A 10 13.52 -8.64 -7.35
N GLY A 11 14.59 -8.24 -6.66
CA GLY A 11 15.96 -8.65 -6.95
C GLY A 11 16.57 -8.00 -8.20
N GLU A 12 15.88 -7.01 -8.78
CA GLU A 12 16.33 -6.28 -9.98
C GLU A 12 15.87 -4.82 -9.94
N ASN A 13 16.48 -3.96 -10.76
CA ASN A 13 16.13 -2.54 -10.79
C ASN A 13 14.69 -2.36 -11.32
N THR A 14 13.82 -1.77 -10.51
CA THR A 14 12.41 -1.59 -10.88
C THR A 14 12.08 -0.20 -11.39
N HIS A 15 13.02 0.77 -11.35
CA HIS A 15 12.79 2.11 -11.91
C HIS A 15 12.39 2.09 -13.39
N PRO A 16 13.00 1.26 -14.27
CA PRO A 16 12.61 1.20 -15.68
C PRO A 16 11.16 0.75 -15.92
N TYR A 17 10.53 0.11 -14.93
CA TYR A 17 9.14 -0.35 -15.02
C TYR A 17 8.13 0.67 -14.51
N VAL A 18 8.55 1.82 -14.00
CA VAL A 18 7.64 2.86 -13.51
C VAL A 18 6.95 3.51 -14.72
N ILE A 19 5.63 3.48 -14.76
CA ILE A 19 4.82 4.28 -15.69
C ILE A 19 4.69 5.71 -15.14
N GLY A 20 4.39 5.84 -13.85
CA GLY A 20 4.27 7.14 -13.17
C GLY A 20 3.13 7.18 -12.15
N PRO A 21 2.73 8.38 -11.70
CA PRO A 21 1.62 8.55 -10.77
C PRO A 21 0.31 8.10 -11.40
N ALA A 22 -0.55 7.49 -10.59
CA ALA A 22 -1.85 7.00 -11.02
C ALA A 22 -2.90 7.20 -9.92
N THR A 23 -4.12 7.52 -10.33
CA THR A 23 -5.26 7.75 -9.44
C THR A 23 -6.24 6.60 -9.53
N LEU A 24 -6.50 5.97 -8.39
CA LEU A 24 -7.54 4.98 -8.16
C LEU A 24 -8.75 5.67 -7.52
N LYS A 25 -9.86 5.75 -8.26
CA LYS A 25 -11.10 6.36 -7.77
C LYS A 25 -11.97 5.38 -7.01
N GLY A 26 -12.73 5.86 -6.02
CA GLY A 26 -13.64 5.04 -5.22
C GLY A 26 -12.92 4.26 -4.11
N TYR A 27 -11.74 4.72 -3.70
CA TYR A 27 -10.93 4.13 -2.64
C TYR A 27 -10.29 5.21 -1.78
N ARG A 28 -9.95 4.84 -0.55
CA ARG A 28 -9.08 5.59 0.35
C ARG A 28 -7.95 4.71 0.86
N ILE A 29 -6.87 5.33 1.33
CA ILE A 29 -5.81 4.63 2.05
C ILE A 29 -6.28 4.29 3.47
N GLY A 30 -5.78 3.19 4.03
CA GLY A 30 -5.85 2.90 5.45
C GLY A 30 -4.75 1.96 5.92
N PHE A 31 -4.65 1.77 7.23
CA PHE A 31 -3.65 0.91 7.87
C PHE A 31 -4.29 -0.22 8.70
N TYR A 32 -5.17 -1.01 8.08
CA TYR A 32 -6.00 -2.02 8.75
C TYR A 32 -5.32 -3.39 8.91
N ARG A 33 -4.00 -3.47 8.80
CA ARG A 33 -3.27 -4.73 8.97
C ARG A 33 -1.96 -4.50 9.69
N TYR A 34 -1.67 -5.36 10.66
CA TYR A 34 -0.33 -5.47 11.22
C TYR A 34 0.57 -6.28 10.28
N SER A 35 1.74 -5.73 9.94
CA SER A 35 2.77 -6.44 9.19
C SER A 35 3.86 -6.92 10.14
N GLU A 36 3.96 -8.23 10.34
CA GLU A 36 5.04 -8.84 11.13
C GLU A 36 6.42 -8.44 10.59
N LYS A 37 6.62 -8.54 9.27
CA LYS A 37 7.87 -8.16 8.59
C LYS A 37 8.31 -6.72 8.88
N ARG A 38 7.37 -5.79 9.04
CA ARG A 38 7.65 -4.37 9.28
C ARG A 38 7.47 -3.96 10.73
N ASN A 39 6.89 -4.82 11.56
CA ASN A 39 6.50 -4.55 12.94
C ASN A 39 5.66 -3.26 13.10
N CYS A 40 4.68 -3.04 12.21
CA CYS A 40 3.80 -1.86 12.26
C CYS A 40 2.52 -2.05 11.43
N GLY A 41 1.64 -1.05 11.44
CA GLY A 41 0.53 -0.95 10.49
C GLY A 41 1.05 -0.86 9.05
N ALA A 42 0.42 -1.61 8.14
CA ALA A 42 0.75 -1.63 6.72
C ALA A 42 -0.37 -1.03 5.86
N LEU A 43 0.04 -0.46 4.73
CA LEU A 43 -0.87 0.22 3.81
C LEU A 43 -1.90 -0.75 3.20
N ASP A 44 -3.09 -0.24 3.01
CA ASP A 44 -4.20 -0.90 2.35
C ASP A 44 -5.00 0.13 1.54
N VAL A 45 -5.74 -0.35 0.54
CA VAL A 45 -6.78 0.42 -0.13
C VAL A 45 -8.14 -0.12 0.31
N VAL A 46 -9.02 0.80 0.70
CA VAL A 46 -10.37 0.48 1.19
C VAL A 46 -11.39 1.19 0.31
N LYS A 47 -12.45 0.48 -0.07
CA LYS A 47 -13.53 1.06 -0.88
C LYS A 47 -14.15 2.25 -0.16
N ASP A 48 -14.22 3.36 -0.87
CA ASP A 48 -14.84 4.59 -0.44
C ASP A 48 -15.24 5.39 -1.70
N PRO A 49 -16.54 5.36 -2.09
CA PRO A 49 -17.00 5.97 -3.34
C PRO A 49 -16.66 7.45 -3.51
N ASN A 50 -16.42 8.17 -2.40
CA ASN A 50 -16.20 9.60 -2.40
C ASN A 50 -14.71 9.98 -2.32
N SER A 51 -13.82 9.00 -2.29
CA SER A 51 -12.37 9.20 -2.12
C SER A 51 -11.57 8.70 -3.31
N ASN A 52 -10.33 9.16 -3.38
CA ASN A 52 -9.35 8.71 -4.36
C ASN A 52 -8.02 8.38 -3.67
N VAL A 53 -7.30 7.40 -4.22
CA VAL A 53 -5.93 7.04 -3.84
C VAL A 53 -5.00 7.39 -4.98
N GLU A 54 -3.94 8.16 -4.70
CA GLU A 54 -2.81 8.24 -5.61
C GLU A 54 -1.79 7.15 -5.28
N GLY A 55 -1.21 6.58 -6.32
CA GLY A 55 -0.18 5.56 -6.22
C GLY A 55 0.77 5.62 -7.41
N VAL A 56 1.66 4.65 -7.50
CA VAL A 56 2.63 4.53 -8.59
C VAL A 56 2.25 3.32 -9.42
N LEU A 57 2.00 3.53 -10.70
CA LEU A 57 1.70 2.48 -11.66
C LEU A 57 3.01 1.91 -12.23
N TYR A 58 3.09 0.59 -12.28
CA TYR A 58 4.24 -0.13 -12.81
C TYR A 58 3.82 -1.07 -13.94
N HIS A 59 4.68 -1.19 -14.95
CA HIS A 59 4.60 -2.22 -15.99
C HIS A 59 5.64 -3.31 -15.71
N LEU A 60 5.31 -4.26 -14.84
CA LEU A 60 6.22 -5.32 -14.42
C LEU A 60 6.08 -6.56 -15.30
N PRO A 61 7.20 -7.24 -15.64
CA PRO A 61 7.15 -8.56 -16.26
C PRO A 61 6.40 -9.57 -15.40
N LEU A 62 5.56 -10.41 -16.02
CA LEU A 62 4.75 -11.41 -15.32
C LEU A 62 5.58 -12.37 -14.45
N ARG A 63 6.82 -12.68 -14.86
CA ARG A 63 7.76 -13.50 -14.07
C ARG A 63 8.06 -12.96 -12.67
N LEU A 64 7.83 -11.67 -12.41
CA LEU A 64 8.04 -11.04 -11.10
C LEU A 64 6.82 -11.19 -10.18
N ARG A 65 5.68 -11.64 -10.70
CA ARG A 65 4.43 -11.76 -9.95
C ARG A 65 4.56 -12.65 -8.71
N PRO A 66 5.19 -13.85 -8.76
CA PRO A 66 5.33 -14.69 -7.56
C PRO A 66 6.07 -13.99 -6.41
N ARG A 67 7.07 -13.16 -6.70
CA ARG A 67 7.81 -12.39 -5.67
C ARG A 67 6.98 -11.27 -5.05
N LEU A 68 6.05 -10.69 -5.81
CA LEU A 68 5.07 -9.74 -5.28
C LEU A 68 4.07 -10.46 -4.38
N ASP A 69 3.53 -11.58 -4.83
CA ASP A 69 2.57 -12.38 -4.06
C ASP A 69 3.20 -12.84 -2.73
N GLU A 70 4.46 -13.29 -2.74
CA GLU A 70 5.21 -13.64 -1.52
C GLU A 70 5.36 -12.44 -0.58
N ARG A 71 5.75 -11.28 -1.11
CA ARG A 71 5.92 -10.04 -0.33
C ARG A 71 4.62 -9.60 0.35
N GLU A 72 3.50 -9.70 -0.36
CA GLU A 72 2.17 -9.37 0.13
C GLU A 72 1.51 -10.55 0.87
N THR A 73 2.26 -11.63 1.10
CA THR A 73 1.83 -12.83 1.82
C THR A 73 0.54 -13.44 1.27
N VAL A 74 0.36 -13.40 -0.05
CA VAL A 74 -0.80 -13.97 -0.75
C VAL A 74 -0.79 -15.48 -0.56
N LYS A 75 -1.91 -16.02 -0.08
CA LYS A 75 -2.16 -17.47 0.05
C LYS A 75 -3.58 -17.77 -0.41
N PHE A 76 -3.78 -18.98 -0.92
CA PHE A 76 -5.09 -19.46 -1.38
C PHE A 76 -5.36 -20.83 -0.76
N ASP A 77 -6.52 -20.97 -0.12
CA ASP A 77 -7.04 -22.22 0.37
C ASP A 77 -7.83 -22.88 -0.77
N PHE A 78 -7.28 -23.96 -1.35
CA PHE A 78 -7.90 -24.67 -2.46
C PHE A 78 -9.14 -25.47 -2.07
N ILE A 79 -9.31 -25.81 -0.79
CA ILE A 79 -10.50 -26.52 -0.33
C ILE A 79 -11.65 -25.53 -0.19
N LYS A 80 -11.39 -24.39 0.45
CA LYS A 80 -12.40 -23.34 0.69
C LYS A 80 -12.59 -22.40 -0.50
N GLN A 81 -11.70 -22.45 -1.49
CA GLN A 81 -11.68 -21.55 -2.66
C GLN A 81 -11.64 -20.06 -2.26
N ILE A 82 -10.84 -19.72 -1.24
CA ILE A 82 -10.69 -18.35 -0.73
C ILE A 82 -9.22 -17.98 -0.55
N HIS A 83 -8.91 -16.68 -0.63
CA HIS A 83 -7.64 -16.17 -0.16
C HIS A 83 -7.59 -16.14 1.37
N CYS A 84 -6.46 -16.55 1.96
CA CYS A 84 -6.24 -16.65 3.42
C CYS A 84 -4.89 -16.06 3.86
N GLY A 85 -4.29 -15.24 3.00
CA GLY A 85 -3.03 -14.55 3.24
C GLY A 85 -3.18 -13.23 3.99
N GLY A 86 -2.13 -12.41 4.00
CA GLY A 86 -2.25 -11.03 4.49
C GLY A 86 -3.02 -10.11 3.54
N TYR A 87 -2.84 -10.32 2.23
CA TYR A 87 -3.53 -9.60 1.17
C TYR A 87 -4.05 -10.57 0.12
N ARG A 88 -5.04 -10.10 -0.65
CA ARG A 88 -5.49 -10.73 -1.89
C ARG A 88 -5.24 -9.80 -3.07
N PRO A 89 -4.94 -10.34 -4.27
CA PRO A 89 -4.90 -9.53 -5.47
C PRO A 89 -6.30 -9.01 -5.82
N GLU A 90 -6.36 -7.81 -6.36
CA GLU A 90 -7.59 -7.18 -6.85
C GLU A 90 -7.30 -6.51 -8.19
N ILE A 91 -8.19 -6.68 -9.16
CA ILE A 91 -8.12 -5.99 -10.46
C ILE A 91 -8.88 -4.68 -10.35
N ILE A 92 -8.17 -3.58 -10.60
CA ILE A 92 -8.67 -2.22 -10.47
C ILE A 92 -8.50 -1.44 -11.77
N LYS A 93 -9.25 -0.33 -11.85
CA LYS A 93 -9.12 0.68 -12.89
C LYS A 93 -8.42 1.90 -12.32
N VAL A 94 -7.38 2.39 -13.00
CA VAL A 94 -6.64 3.59 -12.60
C VAL A 94 -6.44 4.54 -13.77
N TYR A 95 -6.39 5.84 -13.47
CA TYR A 95 -6.04 6.86 -14.44
C TYR A 95 -4.59 7.27 -14.25
N SER A 96 -3.81 7.31 -15.32
CA SER A 96 -2.42 7.79 -15.30
C SER A 96 -2.12 8.51 -16.62
N GLN A 97 -1.55 9.71 -16.54
CA GLN A 97 -1.17 10.52 -17.72
C GLN A 97 -2.31 10.69 -18.74
N GLY A 98 -3.53 10.94 -18.25
CA GLY A 98 -4.72 11.11 -19.09
C GLY A 98 -5.29 9.81 -19.70
N LYS A 99 -4.68 8.65 -19.42
CA LYS A 99 -5.11 7.34 -19.92
C LYS A 99 -5.73 6.48 -18.82
N LEU A 100 -6.80 5.77 -19.15
CA LEU A 100 -7.40 4.73 -18.31
C LEU A 100 -6.70 3.39 -18.51
N TYR A 101 -6.29 2.75 -17.41
CA TYR A 101 -5.79 1.38 -17.37
C TYR A 101 -6.81 0.52 -16.62
N SER A 102 -7.39 -0.48 -17.27
CA SER A 102 -8.56 -1.22 -16.75
C SER A 102 -8.25 -2.57 -16.09
N GLU A 103 -7.05 -3.10 -16.29
CA GLU A 103 -6.64 -4.44 -15.81
C GLU A 103 -5.38 -4.36 -14.94
N VAL A 104 -5.39 -3.44 -13.99
CA VAL A 104 -4.24 -3.22 -13.09
C VAL A 104 -4.42 -4.08 -11.85
N CYS A 105 -3.41 -4.91 -11.54
CA CYS A 105 -3.40 -5.66 -10.30
C CYS A 105 -2.91 -4.78 -9.14
N THR A 106 -3.69 -4.73 -8.07
CA THR A 106 -3.28 -4.22 -6.75
C THR A 106 -3.47 -5.32 -5.71
N TYR A 107 -3.18 -5.01 -4.44
CA TYR A 107 -3.41 -5.90 -3.30
C TYR A 107 -4.23 -5.18 -2.23
N THR A 108 -5.26 -5.85 -1.70
CA THR A 108 -6.05 -5.35 -0.57
C THR A 108 -6.01 -6.35 0.59
N VAL A 109 -6.04 -5.83 1.82
CA VAL A 109 -6.05 -6.65 3.04
C VAL A 109 -7.31 -7.53 3.07
N ILE A 110 -7.15 -8.80 3.43
CA ILE A 110 -8.26 -9.75 3.55
C ILE A 110 -9.01 -9.50 4.86
N ASP A 111 -8.33 -9.73 5.99
CA ASP A 111 -8.88 -9.56 7.32
C ASP A 111 -8.48 -8.20 7.89
N LYS A 112 -9.33 -7.20 7.63
CA LYS A 112 -9.10 -5.82 8.08
C LYS A 112 -9.37 -5.72 9.58
N LEU A 113 -8.42 -5.16 10.33
CA LEU A 113 -8.60 -4.80 11.73
C LEU A 113 -9.72 -3.75 11.87
N PRO A 114 -10.41 -3.71 13.03
CA PRO A 114 -11.49 -2.74 13.26
C PRO A 114 -10.98 -1.29 13.36
N GLN A 115 -9.69 -1.11 13.62
CA GLN A 115 -9.04 0.20 13.75
C GLN A 115 -7.72 0.21 12.98
N GLU A 116 -7.31 1.39 12.55
CA GLU A 116 -6.03 1.58 11.88
C GLU A 116 -4.87 1.47 12.87
N LEU A 117 -3.78 0.88 12.42
CA LEU A 117 -2.53 0.79 13.17
C LEU A 117 -1.52 1.78 12.61
N ALA A 118 -0.79 2.44 13.51
CA ALA A 118 0.27 3.35 13.10
C ALA A 118 1.40 2.61 12.35
N PRO A 119 1.89 3.17 11.22
CA PRO A 119 3.17 2.76 10.66
C PRO A 119 4.32 3.18 11.60
N ASN A 120 5.46 2.51 11.53
CA ASN A 120 6.68 2.99 12.19
C ASN A 120 7.42 4.01 11.31
N ASP A 121 8.39 4.71 11.90
CA ASP A 121 9.10 5.81 11.24
C ASP A 121 9.84 5.35 9.98
N TRP A 122 10.44 4.15 10.02
CA TRP A 122 11.09 3.59 8.85
C TRP A 122 10.11 3.38 7.69
N TYR A 123 8.96 2.76 7.96
CA TYR A 123 7.97 2.46 6.93
C TYR A 123 7.30 3.72 6.39
N LEU A 124 6.98 4.68 7.27
CA LEU A 124 6.49 6.01 6.90
C LEU A 124 7.45 6.68 5.90
N ASN A 125 8.75 6.70 6.20
CA ASN A 125 9.76 7.28 5.33
C ASN A 125 9.86 6.56 3.99
N VAL A 126 9.73 5.23 3.97
CA VAL A 126 9.72 4.45 2.71
C VAL A 126 8.51 4.80 1.84
N VAL A 127 7.33 4.92 2.47
CA VAL A 127 6.09 5.30 1.77
C VAL A 127 6.21 6.70 1.17
N LEU A 128 6.58 7.70 1.97
CA LEU A 128 6.70 9.09 1.52
C LEU A 128 7.81 9.28 0.49
N ARG A 129 8.97 8.66 0.69
CA ARG A 129 10.03 8.69 -0.34
C ARG A 129 9.50 8.17 -1.66
N GLY A 130 8.76 7.06 -1.65
CA GLY A 130 8.15 6.52 -2.86
C GLY A 130 7.11 7.45 -3.49
N ALA A 131 6.25 8.06 -2.69
CA ALA A 131 5.25 9.02 -3.17
C ALA A 131 5.91 10.24 -3.84
N ILE A 132 6.86 10.87 -3.16
CA ILE A 132 7.54 12.08 -3.62
C ILE A 132 8.41 11.79 -4.86
N THR A 133 9.28 10.77 -4.80
CA THR A 133 10.23 10.49 -5.89
C THR A 133 9.56 9.95 -7.15
N CYS A 134 8.33 9.47 -7.07
CA CYS A 134 7.54 9.05 -8.23
C CYS A 134 6.52 10.10 -8.70
N GLY A 135 6.54 11.31 -8.11
CA GLY A 135 5.75 12.44 -8.60
C GLY A 135 4.25 12.37 -8.28
N LEU A 136 3.87 11.79 -7.14
CA LEU A 136 2.51 12.01 -6.60
C LEU A 136 2.32 13.48 -6.26
N SER A 137 1.07 13.95 -6.23
CA SER A 137 0.77 15.35 -5.95
C SER A 137 1.24 15.74 -4.54
N GLU A 138 1.67 17.00 -4.40
CA GLU A 138 2.12 17.53 -3.11
C GLU A 138 1.01 17.48 -2.07
N GLU A 139 -0.21 17.85 -2.47
CA GLU A 139 -1.41 17.77 -1.63
C GLU A 139 -1.65 16.34 -1.12
N TYR A 140 -1.52 15.33 -1.98
CA TYR A 140 -1.68 13.94 -1.57
C TYR A 140 -0.56 13.48 -0.63
N CYS A 141 0.68 13.86 -0.92
CA CYS A 141 1.83 13.55 -0.05
C CYS A 141 1.65 14.14 1.35
N TRP A 142 1.15 15.38 1.44
CA TRP A 142 0.86 16.05 2.71
C TRP A 142 -0.25 15.32 3.49
N LYS A 143 -1.39 15.04 2.86
CA LYS A 143 -2.50 14.29 3.48
C LYS A 143 -2.06 12.92 3.98
N LEU A 144 -1.23 12.23 3.19
CA LEU A 144 -0.69 10.92 3.55
C LEU A 144 0.25 11.01 4.76
N PHE A 145 1.15 12.01 4.78
CA PHE A 145 2.00 12.28 5.94
C PHE A 145 1.19 12.58 7.20
N GLU A 146 0.25 13.52 7.11
CA GLU A 146 -0.59 13.93 8.23
C GLU A 146 -1.37 12.74 8.81
N HIS A 147 -2.00 11.92 7.95
CA HIS A 147 -2.72 10.73 8.39
C HIS A 147 -1.82 9.75 9.15
N MET A 148 -0.66 9.39 8.57
CA MET A 148 0.29 8.47 9.21
C MET A 148 0.83 9.03 10.53
N HIS A 149 1.13 10.32 10.57
CA HIS A 149 1.66 10.99 11.75
C HIS A 149 0.62 11.06 12.89
N ASN A 150 -0.64 11.33 12.56
CA ASN A 150 -1.74 11.31 13.52
C ASN A 150 -1.93 9.93 14.15
N LEU A 151 -1.86 8.85 13.35
CA LEU A 151 -1.90 7.48 13.87
C LEU A 151 -0.74 7.23 14.86
N GLN A 152 0.47 7.69 14.54
CA GLN A 152 1.63 7.57 15.44
C GLN A 152 1.44 8.34 16.75
N HIS A 153 0.88 9.55 16.69
CA HIS A 153 0.56 10.34 17.88
C HIS A 153 -0.46 9.66 18.79
N GLN A 154 -1.57 9.17 18.22
CA GLN A 154 -2.61 8.45 18.96
C GLN A 154 -2.04 7.21 19.65
N LYS A 155 -1.22 6.42 18.94
CA LYS A 155 -0.54 5.25 19.50
C LYS A 155 0.34 5.62 20.70
N ARG A 156 1.12 6.70 20.63
CA ARG A 156 1.96 7.17 21.74
C ARG A 156 1.10 7.58 22.94
N GLN A 157 0.04 8.36 22.73
CA GLN A 157 -0.87 8.78 23.79
C GLN A 157 -1.50 7.58 24.51
N GLN A 158 -1.98 6.59 23.76
CA GLN A 158 -2.54 5.37 24.32
C GLN A 158 -1.50 4.61 25.16
N TYR A 159 -0.24 4.53 24.70
CA TYR A 159 0.84 3.89 25.44
C TYR A 159 1.13 4.59 26.76
N PHE A 160 1.22 5.93 26.76
CA PHE A 160 1.41 6.72 27.97
C PHE A 160 0.27 6.53 28.98
N LEU A 161 -0.98 6.51 28.51
CA LEU A 161 -2.15 6.27 29.37
C LEU A 161 -2.20 4.84 29.93
N SER A 162 -1.71 3.85 29.20
CA SER A 162 -1.67 2.45 29.65
C SER A 162 -0.52 2.11 30.59
N ALA A 163 0.51 2.96 30.64
CA ALA A 163 1.72 2.78 31.44
C ALA A 163 1.71 3.60 32.74
N ALA A 164 0.69 4.43 32.95
CA ALA A 164 0.40 5.16 34.18
C ALA A 164 -0.62 4.41 35.04
#